data_AF-Q09QU8-F1
#
_entry.id   AF-Q09QU8-F1
#
_cell.length_a   1.000
_cell.length_b   1.000
_cell.length_c   1.000
_cell.angle_alpha   90.00
_cell.angle_beta   90.00
_cell.angle_gamma   90.00
#
_symmetry.space_group_name_H-M   'P 1'
#
loop_
_entity.id
_entity.type
_entity.pdbx_description
1 polymer ?
#
loop_
_entity_poly.entity_id
_entity_poly.type
_entity_poly.pdbx_seq_one_letter_code
_entity_poly.pdbx_strand_id
1 'polypeptide(L)'
;VVNALGVPMDGKGALSAVERRGVEVKAPGIIARKSVHEPMQTGLKAVDSLVPIGRGQRELIIGDRQTGKTAIAIDTILNQKPINAQGTSDREGVFCVYVAIGQKRSTVAQLVKILSEAGALEYSIIVAATASDPAPLQFLAPYSGCAMGEYFRDNGMHALIIYDDLSKQS
;
A
#
# COMPACT_ATOMS: atom_id res chain seq x y z
N VAL A 1 1.23 10.01 6.79
CA VAL A 1 0.68 8.90 7.60
C VAL A 1 -0.69 9.32 8.13
N VAL A 2 -1.71 8.48 7.92
CA VAL A 2 -3.10 8.78 8.29
C VAL A 2 -3.73 7.64 9.08
N ASN A 3 -4.78 7.93 9.82
CA ASN A 3 -5.61 6.90 10.45
C ASN A 3 -6.62 6.29 9.45
N ALA A 4 -7.42 5.34 9.93
CA ALA A 4 -8.48 4.69 9.13
C ALA A 4 -9.61 5.62 8.66
N LEU A 5 -9.64 6.89 9.06
CA LEU A 5 -10.60 7.89 8.58
C LEU A 5 -9.94 8.92 7.65
N GLY A 6 -8.68 8.72 7.27
CA GLY A 6 -7.91 9.64 6.45
C GLY A 6 -7.41 10.88 7.20
N VAL A 7 -7.48 10.90 8.54
CA VAL A 7 -6.98 12.01 9.35
C VAL A 7 -5.47 11.85 9.55
N PRO A 8 -4.64 12.88 9.29
CA PRO A 8 -3.19 12.84 9.52
C PRO A 8 -2.81 12.53 10.96
N MET A 9 -1.76 11.73 11.13
CA MET A 9 -1.22 11.33 12.44
C MET A 9 0.28 11.60 12.59
N ASP A 10 0.95 12.10 11.56
CA ASP A 10 2.40 12.33 11.55
C ASP A 10 2.82 13.71 12.06
N GLY A 11 1.88 14.55 12.48
CA GLY A 11 2.16 15.88 13.00
C GLY A 11 2.64 16.89 11.93
N LYS A 12 2.57 16.53 10.63
CA LYS A 12 3.01 17.39 9.52
C LYS A 12 1.93 18.38 9.03
N GLY A 13 0.85 18.53 9.79
CA GLY A 13 -0.29 19.38 9.44
C GLY A 13 -1.39 18.65 8.69
N ALA A 14 -2.39 19.41 8.22
CA ALA A 14 -3.52 18.89 7.48
C ALA A 14 -3.13 18.54 6.03
N LEU A 15 -3.83 17.57 5.43
CA LEU A 15 -3.66 17.25 4.01
C LEU A 15 -4.24 18.39 3.16
N SER A 16 -3.51 18.78 2.13
CA SER A 16 -3.98 19.66 1.06
C SER A 16 -4.25 18.83 -0.20
N ALA A 17 -5.08 19.35 -1.11
CA ALA A 17 -5.39 18.72 -2.40
C ALA A 17 -5.90 17.26 -2.30
N VAL A 18 -6.89 17.02 -1.44
CA VAL A 18 -7.51 15.70 -1.26
C VAL A 18 -8.91 15.63 -1.88
N GLU A 19 -9.20 14.52 -2.55
CA GLU A 19 -10.55 14.14 -2.97
C GLU A 19 -11.15 13.17 -1.95
N ARG A 20 -12.44 13.31 -1.65
CA ARG A 20 -13.17 12.36 -0.81
C ARG A 20 -13.92 11.34 -1.67
N ARG A 21 -13.76 10.06 -1.34
CA ARG A 21 -14.49 8.96 -1.94
C ARG A 21 -15.11 8.06 -0.89
N GLY A 22 -16.17 7.35 -1.26
CA GLY A 22 -16.70 6.27 -0.43
C GLY A 22 -15.66 5.16 -0.29
N VAL A 23 -15.60 4.53 0.88
CA VAL A 23 -14.72 3.37 1.14
C VAL A 23 -15.32 2.05 0.64
N GLU A 24 -16.62 2.03 0.39
CA GLU A 24 -17.37 0.89 -0.16
C GLU A 24 -17.79 1.17 -1.60
N VAL A 25 -16.82 1.20 -2.51
CA VAL A 25 -17.08 1.32 -3.95
C VAL A 25 -17.13 -0.08 -4.57
N LYS A 26 -18.10 -0.28 -5.46
CA LYS A 26 -18.20 -1.53 -6.21
C LYS A 26 -16.99 -1.68 -7.13
N ALA A 27 -16.29 -2.81 -7.04
CA ALA A 27 -15.14 -3.09 -7.89
C ALA A 27 -15.52 -3.05 -9.39
N PRO A 28 -14.58 -2.68 -10.29
CA PRO A 28 -14.84 -2.63 -11.73
C PRO A 28 -15.36 -3.96 -12.27
N GLY A 29 -16.36 -3.91 -13.15
CA GLY A 29 -16.92 -5.08 -13.84
C GLY A 29 -15.98 -5.67 -14.88
N ILE A 30 -16.39 -6.77 -15.54
CA ILE A 30 -15.56 -7.50 -16.52
C ILE A 30 -15.10 -6.61 -17.68
N ILE A 31 -16.03 -5.82 -18.26
CA ILE A 31 -15.76 -4.97 -19.44
C ILE A 31 -14.73 -3.87 -19.16
N ALA A 32 -14.65 -3.39 -17.91
CA ALA A 32 -13.73 -2.33 -17.51
C ALA A 32 -12.30 -2.83 -17.23
N ARG A 33 -12.03 -4.13 -17.38
CA ARG A 33 -10.74 -4.74 -17.06
C ARG A 33 -10.00 -5.16 -18.33
N LYS A 34 -8.68 -5.20 -18.23
CA LYS A 34 -7.76 -5.77 -19.22
C LYS A 34 -6.94 -6.89 -18.54
N SER A 35 -6.45 -7.84 -19.33
CA SER A 35 -5.47 -8.83 -18.86
C SER A 35 -4.24 -8.14 -18.25
N VAL A 36 -3.75 -8.69 -17.15
CA VAL A 36 -2.48 -8.27 -16.53
C VAL A 36 -1.35 -8.61 -17.49
N HIS A 37 -0.53 -7.62 -17.84
CA HIS A 37 0.51 -7.74 -18.87
C HIS A 37 1.79 -6.94 -18.58
N GLU A 38 1.80 -6.12 -17.53
CA GLU A 38 2.95 -5.31 -17.12
C GLU A 38 3.50 -5.85 -15.79
N PRO A 39 4.83 -5.93 -15.61
CA PRO A 39 5.41 -6.44 -14.38
C PRO A 39 5.28 -5.44 -13.21
N MET A 40 5.05 -5.96 -12.02
CA MET A 40 5.22 -5.28 -10.74
C MET A 40 6.47 -5.87 -10.09
N GLN A 41 7.62 -5.22 -10.31
CA GLN A 41 8.92 -5.75 -9.89
C GLN A 41 9.11 -5.56 -8.38
N THR A 42 9.34 -6.66 -7.67
CA THR A 42 9.58 -6.64 -6.23
C THR A 42 11.04 -6.34 -5.86
N GLY A 43 11.97 -6.57 -6.79
CA GLY A 43 13.41 -6.50 -6.53
C GLY A 43 13.95 -7.77 -5.85
N LEU A 44 13.08 -8.73 -5.54
CA LEU A 44 13.44 -9.99 -4.90
C LEU A 44 13.59 -11.06 -5.98
N LYS A 45 14.83 -11.51 -6.20
CA LYS A 45 15.13 -12.54 -7.22
C LYS A 45 14.22 -13.75 -7.13
N ALA A 46 13.91 -14.24 -5.92
CA ALA A 46 13.08 -15.42 -5.73
C ALA A 46 11.63 -15.18 -6.19
N VAL A 47 11.08 -14.00 -5.94
CA VAL A 47 9.72 -13.64 -6.34
C VAL A 47 9.69 -13.33 -7.83
N ASP A 48 10.53 -12.40 -8.29
CA ASP A 48 10.49 -11.91 -9.67
C ASP A 48 10.83 -12.98 -10.72
N SER A 49 11.54 -14.07 -10.34
CA SER A 49 11.85 -15.18 -11.25
C SER A 49 10.90 -16.37 -11.15
N LEU A 50 10.48 -16.77 -9.93
CA LEU A 50 9.71 -18.00 -9.73
C LEU A 50 8.20 -17.74 -9.65
N VAL A 51 7.81 -16.58 -9.10
CA VAL A 51 6.41 -16.20 -8.87
C VAL A 51 6.22 -14.71 -9.25
N PRO A 52 6.39 -14.37 -10.54
CA PRO A 52 6.35 -12.97 -10.97
C PRO A 52 4.96 -12.37 -10.72
N ILE A 53 4.94 -11.13 -10.25
CA ILE A 53 3.71 -10.39 -9.95
C ILE A 53 3.49 -9.36 -11.05
N GLY A 54 2.26 -9.26 -11.57
CA GLY A 54 1.89 -8.23 -12.55
C GLY A 54 1.10 -7.06 -11.97
N ARG A 55 1.13 -5.90 -12.63
CA ARG A 55 0.32 -4.72 -12.28
C ARG A 55 -1.17 -5.04 -12.46
N GLY A 56 -1.93 -5.00 -11.37
CA GLY A 56 -3.34 -5.42 -11.31
C GLY A 56 -3.58 -6.85 -10.82
N GLN A 57 -2.52 -7.60 -10.52
CA GLN A 57 -2.60 -8.90 -9.84
C GLN A 57 -2.83 -8.72 -8.33
N ARG A 58 -3.31 -9.78 -7.68
CA ARG A 58 -3.36 -9.91 -6.22
C ARG A 58 -2.48 -11.10 -5.85
N GLU A 59 -1.44 -10.84 -5.06
CA GLU A 59 -0.51 -11.87 -4.61
C GLU A 59 -0.58 -12.00 -3.09
N LEU A 60 -0.75 -13.23 -2.59
CA LEU A 60 -0.87 -13.51 -1.17
C LEU A 60 0.51 -13.81 -0.57
N ILE A 61 0.94 -13.02 0.42
CA ILE A 61 2.11 -13.30 1.24
C ILE A 61 1.64 -13.99 2.53
N ILE A 62 1.78 -15.31 2.60
CA ILE A 62 1.35 -16.13 3.75
C ILE A 62 2.54 -16.83 4.41
N GLY A 63 2.45 -17.04 5.71
CA GLY A 63 3.44 -17.78 6.50
C GLY A 63 3.34 -17.45 7.98
N ASP A 64 4.11 -18.18 8.79
CA ASP A 64 4.11 -18.04 10.25
C ASP A 64 4.64 -16.68 10.73
N ARG A 65 4.53 -16.42 12.03
CA ARG A 65 5.11 -15.21 12.62
C ARG A 65 6.62 -15.19 12.38
N GLN A 66 7.16 -13.99 12.10
CA GLN A 66 8.60 -13.76 11.90
C GLN A 66 9.25 -14.49 10.71
N THR A 67 8.47 -14.87 9.68
CA THR A 67 8.99 -15.48 8.44
C THR A 67 9.34 -14.48 7.33
N GLY A 68 9.40 -13.18 7.63
CA GLY A 68 9.80 -12.16 6.64
C GLY A 68 8.69 -11.58 5.77
N LYS A 69 7.41 -11.85 6.05
CA LYS A 69 6.26 -11.31 5.27
C LYS A 69 6.32 -9.79 5.09
N THR A 70 6.50 -9.05 6.18
CA THR A 70 6.60 -7.58 6.16
C THR A 70 7.87 -7.11 5.44
N ALA A 71 8.97 -7.87 5.52
CA ALA A 71 10.22 -7.53 4.83
C ALA A 71 10.04 -7.58 3.31
N ILE A 72 9.38 -8.63 2.80
CA ILE A 72 9.03 -8.74 1.37
C ILE A 72 8.24 -7.51 0.92
N ALA A 73 7.25 -7.11 1.70
CA ALA A 73 6.41 -5.95 1.38
C ALA A 73 7.19 -4.62 1.41
N ILE A 74 8.06 -4.41 2.40
CA ILE A 74 8.91 -3.21 2.50
C ILE A 74 9.88 -3.15 1.33
N ASP A 75 10.62 -4.24 1.05
CA ASP A 75 11.59 -4.28 -0.04
C ASP A 75 10.92 -4.01 -1.39
N THR A 76 9.71 -4.54 -1.59
CA THR A 76 8.89 -4.26 -2.78
C THR A 76 8.59 -2.76 -2.91
N ILE A 77 8.18 -2.07 -1.83
CA ILE A 77 7.95 -0.61 -1.85
C ILE A 77 9.25 0.13 -2.20
N LEU A 78 10.37 -0.25 -1.57
CA LEU A 78 11.65 0.42 -1.78
C LEU A 78 12.15 0.26 -3.22
N ASN A 79 11.92 -0.90 -3.84
CA ASN A 79 12.28 -1.17 -5.22
C ASN A 79 11.53 -0.28 -6.24
N GLN A 80 10.39 0.31 -5.86
CA GLN A 80 9.68 1.22 -6.75
C GLN A 80 10.40 2.56 -6.94
N LYS A 81 11.27 2.98 -6.00
CA LYS A 81 12.00 4.26 -6.11
C LYS A 81 12.81 4.40 -7.41
N PRO A 82 13.73 3.48 -7.77
CA PRO A 82 14.46 3.58 -9.03
C PRO A 82 13.55 3.47 -10.27
N ILE A 83 12.45 2.72 -10.19
CA ILE A 83 11.46 2.60 -11.28
C ILE A 83 10.74 3.94 -11.49
N ASN A 84 10.29 4.57 -10.41
CA ASN A 84 9.64 5.87 -10.43
C ASN A 84 10.59 6.97 -10.92
N ALA A 85 11.88 6.90 -10.58
CA ALA A 85 12.89 7.85 -11.05
C ALA A 85 13.23 7.73 -12.54
N GLN A 86 12.99 6.55 -13.15
CA GLN A 86 13.19 6.33 -14.58
C GLN A 86 11.95 6.72 -15.42
N GLY A 87 10.78 6.79 -14.78
CA GLY A 87 9.55 7.19 -15.43
C GLY A 87 9.61 8.62 -15.96
N THR A 88 9.07 8.84 -17.14
CA THR A 88 8.95 10.17 -17.76
C THR A 88 7.69 10.92 -17.32
N SER A 89 6.76 10.21 -16.67
CA SER A 89 5.53 10.76 -16.10
C SER A 89 5.04 9.94 -14.92
N ASP A 90 4.18 10.54 -14.08
CA ASP A 90 3.53 9.87 -12.94
C ASP A 90 2.71 8.62 -13.35
N ARG A 91 2.33 8.52 -14.64
CA ARG A 91 1.59 7.37 -15.17
C ARG A 91 2.44 6.12 -15.31
N GLU A 92 3.75 6.25 -15.40
CA GLU A 92 4.68 5.12 -15.54
C GLU A 92 5.13 4.59 -14.17
N GLY A 93 5.12 5.46 -13.16
CA GLY A 93 5.46 5.16 -11.77
C GLY A 93 4.38 4.37 -11.03
N VAL A 94 4.76 3.88 -9.85
CA VAL A 94 3.92 3.13 -8.92
C VAL A 94 3.84 3.87 -7.59
N PHE A 95 2.61 4.22 -7.21
CA PHE A 95 2.31 4.78 -5.89
C PHE A 95 2.00 3.65 -4.91
N CYS A 96 2.58 3.70 -3.72
CA CYS A 96 2.44 2.64 -2.73
C CYS A 96 1.45 3.02 -1.62
N VAL A 97 0.68 2.05 -1.15
CA VAL A 97 -0.20 2.18 0.02
C VAL A 97 0.12 1.03 0.97
N TYR A 98 0.53 1.35 2.19
CA TYR A 98 0.76 0.36 3.24
C TYR A 98 -0.29 0.53 4.34
N VAL A 99 -1.11 -0.51 4.55
CA VAL A 99 -2.16 -0.53 5.57
C VAL A 99 -1.69 -1.38 6.74
N ALA A 100 -1.35 -0.73 7.85
CA ALA A 100 -1.01 -1.37 9.11
C ALA A 100 -2.27 -1.61 9.96
N ILE A 101 -2.60 -2.88 10.21
CA ILE A 101 -3.82 -3.33 10.87
C ILE A 101 -3.44 -4.08 12.16
N GLY A 102 -3.90 -3.60 13.31
CA GLY A 102 -3.64 -4.20 14.61
C GLY A 102 -2.14 -4.29 14.97
N GLN A 103 -1.30 -3.51 14.30
CA GLN A 103 0.14 -3.48 14.58
C GLN A 103 0.44 -2.62 15.81
N LYS A 104 1.55 -2.90 16.50
CA LYS A 104 2.03 -2.02 17.58
C LYS A 104 2.42 -0.66 16.98
N ARG A 105 2.10 0.43 17.69
CA ARG A 105 2.45 1.78 17.26
C ARG A 105 3.96 1.96 17.02
N SER A 106 4.81 1.31 17.83
CA SER A 106 6.26 1.32 17.65
C SER A 106 6.71 0.65 16.35
N THR A 107 6.07 -0.45 15.94
CA THR A 107 6.34 -1.13 14.67
C THR A 107 5.99 -0.25 13.48
N VAL A 108 4.84 0.45 13.55
CA VAL A 108 4.46 1.42 12.50
C VAL A 108 5.43 2.59 12.45
N ALA A 109 5.87 3.13 13.60
CA ALA A 109 6.86 4.20 13.64
C ALA A 109 8.21 3.77 13.03
N GLN A 110 8.64 2.53 13.28
CA GLN A 110 9.85 1.97 12.67
C GLN A 110 9.71 1.83 11.15
N LEU A 111 8.56 1.35 10.67
CA LEU A 111 8.25 1.30 9.23
C LEU A 111 8.32 2.69 8.59
N VAL A 112 7.65 3.69 9.18
CA VAL A 112 7.67 5.08 8.70
C VAL A 112 9.11 5.59 8.63
N LYS A 113 9.93 5.30 9.64
CA LYS A 113 11.35 5.67 9.67
C LYS A 113 12.12 5.03 8.51
N ILE A 114 12.00 3.71 8.31
CA ILE A 114 12.67 2.99 7.22
C ILE A 114 12.30 3.59 5.85
N LEU A 115 11.00 3.79 5.61
CA LEU A 115 10.52 4.37 4.36
C LEU A 115 10.96 5.83 4.20
N SER A 116 11.05 6.60 5.30
CA SER A 116 11.54 7.98 5.26
C SER A 116 13.03 8.05 4.92
N GLU A 117 13.85 7.24 5.57
CA GLU A 117 15.30 7.19 5.37
C GLU A 117 15.66 6.73 3.96
N ALA A 118 14.87 5.82 3.38
CA ALA A 118 15.01 5.39 2.00
C ALA A 118 14.43 6.37 0.96
N GLY A 119 13.72 7.42 1.40
CA GLY A 119 13.01 8.36 0.51
C GLY A 119 11.78 7.75 -0.18
N ALA A 120 11.23 6.67 0.36
CA ALA A 120 10.05 5.99 -0.18
C ALA A 120 8.73 6.64 0.24
N LEU A 121 8.74 7.49 1.28
CA LEU A 121 7.54 8.24 1.69
C LEU A 121 7.04 9.24 0.64
N GLU A 122 7.87 9.64 -0.33
CA GLU A 122 7.49 10.57 -1.40
C GLU A 122 6.39 10.01 -2.30
N TYR A 123 6.33 8.68 -2.45
CA TYR A 123 5.35 7.98 -3.27
C TYR A 123 4.51 6.97 -2.45
N SER A 124 4.55 7.04 -1.12
CA SER A 124 3.88 6.07 -0.24
C SER A 124 2.88 6.71 0.71
N ILE A 125 1.68 6.14 0.78
CA ILE A 125 0.67 6.44 1.80
C ILE A 125 0.71 5.34 2.87
N ILE A 126 0.75 5.72 4.14
CA ILE A 126 0.65 4.78 5.26
C ILE A 126 -0.67 5.03 5.97
N VAL A 127 -1.55 4.03 5.96
CA VAL A 127 -2.80 3.99 6.72
C VAL A 127 -2.55 3.14 7.96
N ALA A 128 -2.75 3.69 9.15
CA ALA A 128 -2.48 3.01 10.40
C ALA A 128 -3.74 2.93 11.28
N ALA A 129 -4.18 1.70 11.54
CA ALA A 129 -5.10 1.35 12.61
C ALA A 129 -4.38 0.34 13.52
N THR A 130 -3.78 0.86 14.57
CA THR A 130 -2.91 0.14 15.50
C THR A 130 -3.69 -0.73 16.48
N ALA A 131 -2.99 -1.62 17.19
CA ALA A 131 -3.58 -2.50 18.21
C ALA A 131 -4.32 -1.75 19.34
N SER A 132 -4.01 -0.47 19.57
CA SER A 132 -4.70 0.36 20.57
C SER A 132 -5.96 1.03 20.04
N ASP A 133 -6.21 0.99 18.73
CA ASP A 133 -7.37 1.63 18.13
C ASP A 133 -8.60 0.72 18.22
N PRO A 134 -9.82 1.29 18.31
CA PRO A 134 -11.06 0.50 18.34
C PRO A 134 -11.19 -0.46 17.15
N ALA A 135 -11.77 -1.64 17.38
CA ALA A 135 -11.98 -2.65 16.35
C ALA A 135 -12.63 -2.13 15.05
N PRO A 136 -13.63 -1.22 15.08
CA PRO A 136 -14.18 -0.65 13.86
C PRO A 136 -13.15 0.08 12.98
N LEU A 137 -12.16 0.75 13.58
CA LEU A 137 -11.10 1.41 12.81
C LEU A 137 -10.14 0.40 12.18
N GLN A 138 -9.83 -0.70 12.87
CA GLN A 138 -9.00 -1.78 12.32
C GLN A 138 -9.71 -2.48 11.16
N PHE A 139 -11.02 -2.72 11.29
CA PHE A 139 -11.86 -3.26 10.23
C PHE A 139 -11.92 -2.34 8.99
N LEU A 140 -12.02 -1.03 9.22
CA LEU A 140 -12.18 -0.02 8.16
C LEU A 140 -10.87 0.30 7.42
N ALA A 141 -9.71 0.12 8.06
CA ALA A 141 -8.43 0.53 7.52
C ALA A 141 -8.11 -0.05 6.12
N PRO A 142 -8.35 -1.35 5.83
CA PRO A 142 -8.17 -1.90 4.49
C PRO A 142 -9.01 -1.21 3.43
N TYR A 143 -10.29 -0.94 3.71
CA TYR A 143 -11.17 -0.24 2.77
C TYR A 143 -10.73 1.19 2.51
N SER A 144 -10.26 1.88 3.57
CA SER A 144 -9.75 3.24 3.44
C SER A 144 -8.46 3.30 2.63
N GLY A 145 -7.53 2.36 2.87
CA GLY A 145 -6.33 2.22 2.04
C GLY A 145 -6.67 1.85 0.60
N CYS A 146 -7.65 0.98 0.39
CA CYS A 146 -8.14 0.61 -0.94
C CYS A 146 -8.64 1.86 -1.68
N ALA A 147 -9.51 2.66 -1.07
CA ALA A 147 -10.03 3.90 -1.68
C ALA A 147 -8.91 4.89 -2.06
N MET A 148 -7.86 4.99 -1.23
CA MET A 148 -6.68 5.81 -1.56
C MET A 148 -5.89 5.24 -2.75
N GLY A 149 -5.74 3.92 -2.85
CA GLY A 149 -5.13 3.25 -4.00
C GLY A 149 -5.97 3.37 -5.28
N GLU A 150 -7.29 3.32 -5.16
CA GLU A 150 -8.23 3.43 -6.27
C GLU A 150 -8.18 4.79 -6.95
N TYR A 151 -7.83 5.86 -6.23
CA TYR A 151 -7.56 7.15 -6.85
C TYR A 151 -6.52 7.04 -7.97
N PHE A 152 -5.40 6.36 -7.72
CA PHE A 152 -4.36 6.19 -8.74
C PHE A 152 -4.85 5.32 -9.90
N ARG A 153 -5.51 4.19 -9.58
CA ARG A 153 -6.10 3.27 -10.57
C ARG A 153 -7.04 3.99 -11.54
N ASP A 154 -7.93 4.83 -11.00
CA ASP A 154 -8.99 5.47 -11.79
C ASP A 154 -8.50 6.72 -12.55
N ASN A 155 -7.29 7.20 -12.25
CA ASN A 155 -6.66 8.35 -12.91
C ASN A 155 -5.51 7.94 -13.86
N GLY A 156 -5.47 6.68 -14.29
CA GLY A 156 -4.50 6.18 -15.27
C GLY A 156 -3.07 6.07 -14.73
N MET A 157 -2.93 5.93 -13.40
CA MET A 157 -1.68 5.66 -12.71
C MET A 157 -1.70 4.25 -12.12
N HIS A 158 -0.56 3.79 -11.61
CA HIS A 158 -0.45 2.48 -10.97
C HIS A 158 -0.33 2.58 -9.45
N ALA A 159 -0.98 1.66 -8.75
CA ALA A 159 -0.89 1.53 -7.30
C ALA A 159 -0.43 0.14 -6.89
N LEU A 160 0.40 0.09 -5.84
CA LEU A 160 0.68 -1.10 -5.05
C LEU A 160 0.03 -0.91 -3.67
N ILE A 161 -0.78 -1.87 -3.23
CA ILE A 161 -1.35 -1.86 -1.87
C ILE A 161 -0.94 -3.10 -1.09
N ILE A 162 -0.54 -2.89 0.17
CA ILE A 162 -0.15 -3.92 1.13
C ILE A 162 -1.09 -3.85 2.33
N TYR A 163 -1.62 -5.01 2.74
CA TYR A 163 -2.43 -5.15 3.94
C TYR A 163 -1.67 -6.00 4.98
N ASP A 164 -1.20 -5.39 6.07
CA ASP A 164 -0.39 -6.03 7.11
C ASP A 164 -1.04 -5.90 8.51
N ASP A 165 -1.88 -6.85 8.95
CA ASP A 165 -2.28 -8.07 8.23
C ASP A 165 -3.81 -8.26 8.25
N LEU A 166 -4.33 -8.92 7.21
CA LEU A 166 -5.77 -9.17 7.08
C LEU A 166 -6.30 -10.16 8.14
N SER A 167 -5.43 -10.98 8.75
CA SER A 167 -5.82 -11.88 9.84
C SER A 167 -6.19 -11.14 11.13
N LYS A 168 -5.77 -9.88 11.30
CA LYS A 168 -6.20 -8.99 12.39
C LYS A 168 -7.42 -8.16 12.04
N GLN A 169 -7.82 -8.12 10.77
CA GLN A 169 -9.04 -7.45 10.32
C GLN A 169 -10.27 -8.34 10.52
N SER A 170 -10.09 -9.66 10.29
CA SER A 170 -11.12 -10.70 10.35
C SER A 170 -11.66 -10.96 11.74
#